data_AF-A0A7C1FCX3-F1
#
_entry.id   AF-A0A7C1FCX3-F1
#
_cell.length_a   1.000
_cell.length_b   1.000
_cell.length_c   1.000
_cell.angle_alpha   90.00
_cell.angle_beta   90.00
_cell.angle_gamma   90.00
#
_symmetry.space_group_name_H-M   'P 1'
#
loop_
_entity.id
_entity.type
_entity.pdbx_description
1 polymer ?
#
loop_
_entity_poly.entity_id
_entity_poly.type
_entity_poly.pdbx_seq_one_letter_code
_entity_poly.pdbx_strand_id
1 'polypeptide(L)'
;DRNIWHLSHEGGDLENPGNEPPENLYLLTLPPEKAAAEPVYVSIDFEAGTPVGLDGERLDPVTLLERLNELGGRHGIGIVDMVENRLVGIKSRGVYETPGGTVLFYALRELERLTLDRATLHFKEMVALKYAELVYDGLWFSPLREALDAFVSSVCRTVTGRVRLKLYRGTIAPAGIWSPHSLYIKDLATFERSEMFDHKDATGFINLFGLPLKVRALVERTGKK
;
A
#
# COMPACT_ATOMS: atom_id res chain seq x y z
N ASP A 1 -17.90 -12.47 -8.64
CA ASP A 1 -17.76 -13.40 -7.49
C ASP A 1 -17.64 -12.59 -6.20
N ARG A 2 -18.27 -13.00 -5.09
CA ARG A 2 -18.35 -12.19 -3.85
C ARG A 2 -17.84 -12.96 -2.63
N ASN A 3 -16.98 -12.31 -1.86
CA ASN A 3 -16.68 -12.69 -0.48
C ASN A 3 -16.54 -11.44 0.39
N ILE A 4 -16.10 -11.60 1.64
CA ILE A 4 -15.91 -10.47 2.57
C ILE A 4 -14.77 -9.54 2.14
N TRP A 5 -13.76 -10.04 1.43
CA TRP A 5 -12.60 -9.25 1.01
C TRP A 5 -12.92 -8.37 -0.19
N HIS A 6 -13.72 -8.89 -1.13
CA HIS A 6 -14.03 -8.19 -2.37
C HIS A 6 -15.24 -8.73 -3.12
N LEU A 7 -15.66 -7.97 -4.12
CA LEU A 7 -16.56 -8.38 -5.19
C LEU A 7 -15.88 -8.16 -6.55
N SER A 8 -15.91 -9.17 -7.41
CA SER A 8 -15.48 -9.10 -8.82
C SER A 8 -16.66 -9.08 -9.79
N HIS A 9 -16.51 -8.29 -10.84
CA HIS A 9 -17.44 -8.16 -11.96
C HIS A 9 -16.70 -8.38 -13.29
N GLU A 10 -17.20 -9.29 -14.10
CA GLU A 10 -16.59 -9.69 -15.36
C GLU A 10 -17.68 -10.13 -16.36
N GLY A 11 -17.36 -10.09 -17.65
CA GLY A 11 -18.25 -10.55 -18.72
C GLY A 11 -19.24 -9.49 -19.20
N GLY A 12 -20.00 -9.82 -20.25
CA GLY A 12 -21.03 -8.93 -20.80
C GLY A 12 -20.45 -7.61 -21.33
N ASP A 13 -21.07 -6.47 -20.99
CA ASP A 13 -20.65 -5.15 -21.46
C ASP A 13 -19.20 -4.78 -21.09
N LEU A 14 -18.65 -5.41 -20.04
CA LEU A 14 -17.26 -5.21 -19.61
C LEU A 14 -16.25 -5.90 -20.54
N GLU A 15 -16.65 -6.85 -21.38
CA GLU A 15 -15.74 -7.54 -22.33
C GLU A 15 -15.16 -6.59 -23.37
N ASN A 16 -15.85 -5.49 -23.69
CA ASN A 16 -15.27 -4.40 -24.45
C ASN A 16 -14.59 -3.40 -23.50
N PRO A 17 -13.25 -3.33 -23.45
CA PRO A 17 -12.54 -2.39 -22.58
C PRO A 17 -12.75 -0.91 -22.97
N GLY A 18 -13.33 -0.63 -24.13
CA GLY A 18 -13.73 0.73 -24.53
C GLY A 18 -15.03 1.21 -23.87
N ASN A 19 -15.79 0.33 -23.21
CA ASN A 19 -17.02 0.70 -22.54
C ASN A 19 -16.73 1.17 -21.09
N GLU A 20 -17.35 2.25 -20.65
CA GLU A 20 -17.38 2.61 -19.24
C GLU A 20 -18.17 1.55 -18.42
N PRO A 21 -17.79 1.25 -17.16
CA PRO A 21 -18.60 0.40 -16.30
C PRO A 21 -20.05 0.91 -16.17
N PRO A 22 -21.07 0.05 -16.26
CA PRO A 22 -22.46 0.50 -16.17
C PRO A 22 -22.77 1.05 -14.76
N GLU A 23 -23.65 2.05 -14.68
CA GLU A 23 -23.96 2.76 -13.41
C GLU A 23 -24.45 1.85 -12.28
N ASN A 24 -25.10 0.73 -12.60
CA ASN A 24 -25.66 -0.22 -11.66
C ASN A 24 -24.74 -1.42 -11.38
N LEU A 25 -23.48 -1.36 -11.80
CA LEU A 25 -22.51 -2.43 -11.59
C LEU A 25 -22.20 -2.66 -10.10
N TYR A 26 -21.97 -1.56 -9.37
CA TYR A 26 -21.42 -1.60 -8.02
C TYR A 26 -22.47 -2.04 -6.99
N LEU A 27 -22.10 -3.00 -6.14
CA LEU A 27 -22.98 -3.55 -5.09
C LEU A 27 -22.44 -3.34 -3.67
N LEU A 28 -21.13 -3.15 -3.50
CA LEU A 28 -20.49 -2.92 -2.20
C LEU A 28 -20.15 -1.45 -1.96
N THR A 29 -19.94 -0.69 -3.04
CA THR A 29 -19.40 0.66 -3.02
C THR A 29 -20.34 1.60 -3.78
N LEU A 30 -20.46 2.84 -3.29
CA LEU A 30 -21.10 3.90 -4.06
C LEU A 30 -20.07 4.48 -5.04
N PRO A 31 -20.44 4.76 -6.30
CA PRO A 31 -19.54 5.47 -7.20
C PRO A 31 -19.19 6.85 -6.60
N PRO A 32 -17.98 7.40 -6.82
CA PRO A 32 -17.50 8.63 -6.17
C PRO A 32 -18.46 9.83 -6.26
N GLU A 33 -19.24 9.92 -7.32
CA GLU A 33 -20.24 10.96 -7.59
C GLU A 33 -21.45 10.84 -6.62
N LYS A 34 -21.83 9.60 -6.28
CA LYS A 34 -22.95 9.28 -5.36
C LYS A 34 -22.49 9.04 -3.92
N ALA A 35 -21.18 8.95 -3.67
CA ALA A 35 -20.60 8.78 -2.34
C ALA A 35 -20.88 9.97 -1.40
N ALA A 36 -20.72 9.75 -0.09
CA ALA A 36 -20.98 10.76 0.93
C ALA A 36 -20.24 12.09 0.67
N ALA A 37 -20.97 13.19 0.82
CA ALA A 37 -20.46 14.55 0.54
C ALA A 37 -19.53 15.10 1.64
N GLU A 38 -19.60 14.56 2.84
CA GLU A 38 -18.70 14.92 3.93
C GLU A 38 -17.57 13.89 4.05
N PRO A 39 -16.31 14.32 4.27
CA PRO A 39 -15.23 13.41 4.55
C PRO A 39 -15.39 12.75 5.93
N VAL A 40 -14.86 11.54 6.08
CA VAL A 40 -14.80 10.84 7.37
C VAL A 40 -13.36 10.52 7.74
N TYR A 41 -13.08 10.51 9.04
CA TYR A 41 -11.80 10.04 9.58
C TYR A 41 -11.98 8.68 10.22
N VAL A 42 -11.01 7.80 10.02
CA VAL A 42 -10.93 6.49 10.69
C VAL A 42 -9.50 6.25 11.12
N SER A 43 -9.31 5.73 12.33
CA SER A 43 -8.01 5.30 12.84
C SER A 43 -7.95 3.78 12.87
N ILE A 44 -6.86 3.19 12.40
CA ILE A 44 -6.64 1.74 12.42
C ILE A 44 -5.41 1.46 13.29
N ASP A 45 -5.58 0.55 14.24
CA ASP A 45 -4.51 0.08 15.12
C ASP A 45 -3.91 -1.22 14.58
N PHE A 46 -2.59 -1.32 14.57
CA PHE A 46 -1.82 -2.48 14.11
C PHE A 46 -0.89 -3.02 15.19
N GLU A 47 -0.74 -4.33 15.22
CA GLU A 47 0.26 -5.06 16.00
C GLU A 47 1.03 -6.01 15.09
N ALA A 48 2.34 -5.81 14.97
CA ALA A 48 3.23 -6.59 14.11
C ALA A 48 2.70 -6.78 12.67
N GLY A 49 2.13 -5.71 12.08
CA GLY A 49 1.55 -5.68 10.74
C GLY A 49 0.12 -6.20 10.65
N THR A 50 -0.48 -6.69 11.73
CA THR A 50 -1.86 -7.18 11.77
C THR A 50 -2.80 -6.09 12.29
N PRO A 51 -3.89 -5.74 11.59
CA PRO A 51 -4.87 -4.79 12.11
C PRO A 51 -5.65 -5.41 13.27
N VAL A 52 -5.76 -4.69 14.39
CA VAL A 52 -6.36 -5.19 15.65
C VAL A 52 -7.50 -4.33 16.19
N GLY A 53 -7.76 -3.16 15.58
CA GLY A 53 -8.81 -2.27 16.05
C GLY A 53 -9.06 -1.07 15.16
N LEU A 54 -10.21 -0.42 15.38
CA LEU A 54 -10.63 0.81 14.71
C LEU A 54 -11.04 1.85 15.75
N ASP A 55 -10.62 3.10 15.56
CA ASP A 55 -10.99 4.25 16.40
C ASP A 55 -10.84 4.03 17.91
N GLY A 56 -9.84 3.22 18.30
CA GLY A 56 -9.53 2.88 19.69
C GLY A 56 -10.32 1.70 20.27
N GLU A 57 -11.21 1.09 19.49
CA GLU A 57 -11.91 -0.15 19.83
C GLU A 57 -11.17 -1.36 19.23
N ARG A 58 -10.78 -2.34 20.05
CA ARG A 58 -10.26 -3.63 19.55
C ARG A 58 -11.40 -4.44 18.95
N LEU A 59 -11.14 -5.01 17.78
CA LEU A 59 -12.12 -5.78 17.01
C LEU A 59 -11.49 -7.11 16.57
N ASP A 60 -12.31 -8.14 16.43
CA ASP A 60 -11.88 -9.34 15.71
C ASP A 60 -11.69 -9.03 14.21
N PRO A 61 -10.89 -9.84 13.49
CA PRO A 61 -10.55 -9.54 12.10
C PRO A 61 -11.74 -9.42 11.14
N VAL A 62 -12.81 -10.19 11.37
CA VAL A 62 -13.99 -10.21 10.51
C VAL A 62 -14.80 -8.93 10.72
N THR A 63 -15.15 -8.64 11.97
CA THR A 63 -15.89 -7.40 12.32
C THR A 63 -15.12 -6.15 11.87
N LEU A 64 -13.79 -6.14 12.03
CA LEU A 64 -12.94 -5.05 11.58
C LEU A 64 -13.08 -4.82 10.07
N LEU A 65 -12.97 -5.88 9.27
CA LEU A 65 -13.07 -5.79 7.82
C LEU A 65 -14.48 -5.40 7.37
N GLU A 66 -15.54 -5.93 8.00
CA GLU A 66 -16.93 -5.57 7.69
C GLU A 66 -17.20 -4.08 7.94
N ARG A 67 -16.74 -3.54 9.08
CA ARG A 67 -16.88 -2.11 9.38
C ARG A 67 -16.12 -1.25 8.38
N LEU A 68 -14.91 -1.66 7.97
CA LEU A 68 -14.16 -0.95 6.94
C LEU A 68 -14.80 -1.07 5.55
N ASN A 69 -15.43 -2.20 5.23
CA ASN A 69 -16.18 -2.36 3.99
C ASN A 69 -17.38 -1.42 3.93
N GLU A 70 -18.16 -1.33 5.00
CA GLU A 70 -19.29 -0.40 5.10
C GLU A 70 -18.82 1.05 4.96
N LEU A 71 -17.81 1.44 5.75
CA LEU A 71 -17.28 2.80 5.74
C LEU A 71 -16.65 3.15 4.40
N GLY A 72 -15.76 2.31 3.87
CA GLY A 72 -15.12 2.51 2.58
C GLY A 72 -16.12 2.53 1.44
N GLY A 73 -17.11 1.64 1.46
CA GLY A 73 -18.16 1.55 0.45
C GLY A 73 -19.02 2.80 0.37
N ARG A 74 -19.43 3.36 1.51
CA ARG A 74 -20.19 4.62 1.56
C ARG A 74 -19.42 5.82 1.01
N HIS A 75 -18.09 5.78 1.08
CA HIS A 75 -17.20 6.81 0.57
C HIS A 75 -16.58 6.48 -0.80
N GLY A 76 -17.05 5.42 -1.47
CA GLY A 76 -16.64 5.02 -2.83
C GLY A 76 -15.20 4.52 -2.96
N ILE A 77 -14.65 3.99 -1.87
CA ILE A 77 -13.26 3.52 -1.81
C ILE A 77 -13.13 2.13 -2.41
N GLY A 78 -12.03 1.88 -3.13
CA GLY A 78 -11.63 0.53 -3.54
C GLY A 78 -12.33 0.01 -4.80
N ILE A 79 -12.83 0.90 -5.66
CA ILE A 79 -13.25 0.55 -7.03
C ILE A 79 -12.01 0.48 -7.92
N VAL A 80 -11.80 -0.65 -8.58
CA VAL A 80 -10.66 -0.87 -9.49
C VAL A 80 -11.18 -1.44 -10.80
N ASP A 81 -10.89 -0.78 -11.92
CA ASP A 81 -11.18 -1.26 -13.28
C ASP A 81 -9.85 -1.52 -13.99
N MET A 82 -9.60 -2.76 -14.41
CA MET A 82 -8.33 -3.14 -15.04
C MET A 82 -8.47 -4.20 -16.12
N VAL A 83 -7.54 -4.16 -17.07
CA VAL A 83 -7.25 -5.28 -17.97
C VAL A 83 -6.07 -6.05 -17.41
N GLU A 84 -6.32 -7.25 -16.90
CA GLU A 84 -5.33 -8.12 -16.29
C GLU A 84 -4.80 -9.20 -17.25
N ASN A 85 -3.69 -9.85 -16.86
CA ASN A 85 -3.12 -10.98 -17.58
C ASN A 85 -3.42 -12.27 -16.80
N ARG A 86 -4.24 -13.15 -17.37
CA ARG A 86 -4.51 -14.44 -16.77
C ARG A 86 -3.35 -15.39 -16.99
N LEU A 87 -3.12 -16.28 -16.02
CA LEU A 87 -2.10 -17.32 -16.10
C LEU A 87 -2.24 -18.19 -17.37
N VAL A 88 -3.47 -18.40 -17.84
CA VAL A 88 -3.76 -19.17 -19.06
C VAL A 88 -3.37 -18.44 -20.37
N GLY A 89 -2.73 -17.26 -20.28
CA GLY A 89 -2.12 -16.55 -21.40
C GLY A 89 -3.03 -15.54 -22.12
N ILE A 90 -4.23 -15.27 -21.57
CA ILE A 90 -5.18 -14.31 -22.15
C ILE A 90 -5.29 -13.06 -21.29
N LYS A 91 -5.68 -11.95 -21.91
CA LYS A 91 -6.12 -10.75 -21.19
C LYS A 91 -7.60 -10.84 -20.88
N SER A 92 -8.00 -10.30 -19.74
CA SER A 92 -9.40 -10.17 -19.35
C SER A 92 -9.59 -8.82 -18.65
N ARG A 93 -10.73 -8.17 -18.87
CA ARG A 93 -11.10 -6.98 -18.12
C ARG A 93 -11.99 -7.39 -16.96
N GLY A 94 -11.68 -6.86 -15.78
CA GLY A 94 -12.48 -7.03 -14.58
C GLY A 94 -12.62 -5.70 -13.83
N VAL A 95 -13.77 -5.54 -13.18
CA VAL A 95 -14.02 -4.45 -12.25
C VAL A 95 -14.19 -5.04 -10.86
N TYR A 96 -13.50 -4.48 -9.88
CA TYR A 96 -13.41 -5.01 -8.52
C TYR A 96 -13.81 -3.95 -7.49
N GLU A 97 -14.51 -4.39 -6.45
CA GLU A 97 -14.86 -3.59 -5.28
C GLU A 97 -14.17 -4.18 -4.04
N THR A 98 -13.22 -3.45 -3.46
CA THR A 98 -12.38 -3.86 -2.32
C THR A 98 -12.30 -2.77 -1.24
N PRO A 99 -13.42 -2.24 -0.71
CA PRO A 99 -13.39 -1.05 0.14
C PRO A 99 -12.52 -1.22 1.38
N GLY A 100 -12.78 -2.23 2.21
CA GLY A 100 -12.02 -2.44 3.45
C GLY A 100 -10.58 -2.86 3.19
N GLY A 101 -10.36 -3.76 2.22
CA GLY A 101 -9.02 -4.19 1.80
C GLY A 101 -8.15 -3.02 1.32
N THR A 102 -8.71 -2.08 0.55
CA THR A 102 -8.00 -0.89 0.07
C THR A 102 -7.62 0.04 1.21
N VAL A 103 -8.54 0.26 2.17
CA VAL A 103 -8.26 1.07 3.37
C VAL A 103 -7.15 0.44 4.22
N LEU A 104 -7.21 -0.88 4.47
CA LEU A 104 -6.18 -1.60 5.21
C LEU A 104 -4.82 -1.54 4.52
N PHE A 105 -4.79 -1.80 3.22
CA PHE A 105 -3.56 -1.76 2.43
C PHE A 105 -2.91 -0.38 2.48
N TYR A 106 -3.69 0.69 2.33
CA TYR A 106 -3.20 2.05 2.43
C TYR A 106 -2.64 2.34 3.82
N ALA A 107 -3.39 2.01 4.87
CA ALA A 107 -2.98 2.24 6.25
C ALA A 107 -1.67 1.51 6.60
N LEU A 108 -1.57 0.22 6.25
CA LEU A 108 -0.39 -0.58 6.52
C LEU A 108 0.85 0.02 5.84
N ARG A 109 0.75 0.45 4.58
CA ARG A 109 1.87 1.09 3.87
C ARG A 109 2.32 2.40 4.53
N GLU A 110 1.39 3.21 5.03
CA GLU A 110 1.75 4.42 5.77
C GLU A 110 2.50 4.09 7.07
N LEU A 111 2.07 3.07 7.80
CA LEU A 111 2.76 2.64 9.01
C LEU A 111 4.17 2.11 8.70
N GLU A 112 4.31 1.29 7.65
CA GLU A 112 5.59 0.75 7.22
C GLU A 112 6.62 1.82 6.86
N ARG A 113 6.19 2.93 6.23
CA ARG A 113 7.08 4.08 5.96
C ARG A 113 7.64 4.72 7.23
N LEU A 114 6.92 4.61 8.35
CA LEU A 114 7.34 5.15 9.63
C LEU A 114 8.22 4.17 10.41
N THR A 115 8.03 2.86 10.25
CA THR A 115 8.62 1.83 11.14
C THR A 115 9.68 0.95 10.49
N LEU A 116 9.82 0.97 9.16
CA LEU A 116 10.82 0.18 8.42
C LEU A 116 11.94 1.07 7.90
N ASP A 117 13.18 0.57 7.98
CA ASP A 117 14.31 1.25 7.36
C ASP A 117 14.20 1.22 5.83
N ARG A 118 14.91 2.14 5.17
CA ARG A 118 14.85 2.34 3.72
C ARG A 118 15.17 1.06 2.93
N ALA A 119 16.20 0.31 3.30
CA ALA A 119 16.63 -0.85 2.52
C ALA A 119 15.62 -1.99 2.65
N THR A 120 15.15 -2.24 3.87
CA THR A 120 14.12 -3.25 4.15
C THR A 120 12.81 -2.92 3.46
N LEU A 121 12.33 -1.67 3.53
CA LEU A 121 11.10 -1.24 2.87
C LEU A 121 11.18 -1.47 1.35
N HIS A 122 12.25 -1.03 0.69
CA HIS A 122 12.42 -1.19 -0.75
C HIS A 122 12.49 -2.68 -1.16
N PHE A 123 13.18 -3.52 -0.38
CA PHE A 123 13.24 -4.95 -0.67
C PHE A 123 11.89 -5.63 -0.47
N LYS A 124 11.16 -5.27 0.59
CA LYS A 124 9.81 -5.78 0.86
C LYS A 124 8.83 -5.44 -0.27
N GLU A 125 8.94 -4.28 -0.92
CA GLU A 125 8.10 -3.93 -2.07
C GLU A 125 8.30 -4.90 -3.25
N MET A 126 9.54 -5.33 -3.51
CA MET A 126 9.81 -6.36 -4.53
C MET A 126 9.25 -7.73 -4.13
N VAL A 127 9.41 -8.10 -2.85
CA VAL A 127 8.87 -9.36 -2.31
C VAL A 127 7.34 -9.38 -2.39
N ALA A 128 6.67 -8.28 -2.08
CA ALA A 128 5.22 -8.18 -2.10
C ALA A 128 4.64 -8.42 -3.50
N LEU A 129 5.30 -7.91 -4.55
CA LEU A 129 4.90 -8.18 -5.94
C LEU A 129 5.02 -9.66 -6.28
N LYS A 130 6.15 -10.29 -5.92
CA LYS A 130 6.31 -11.73 -6.18
C LYS A 130 5.32 -12.57 -5.38
N TYR A 131 5.03 -12.17 -4.15
CA TYR A 131 4.02 -12.83 -3.33
C TYR A 131 2.63 -12.76 -4.00
N ALA A 132 2.23 -11.59 -4.48
CA ALA A 132 0.96 -11.40 -5.18
C ALA A 132 0.86 -12.26 -6.45
N GLU A 133 1.94 -12.36 -7.24
CA GLU A 133 2.02 -13.24 -8.42
C GLU A 133 1.78 -14.71 -8.04
N LEU A 134 2.45 -15.22 -7.01
CA LEU A 134 2.27 -16.61 -6.55
C LEU A 134 0.84 -16.89 -6.11
N VAL A 135 0.19 -15.94 -5.43
CA VAL A 135 -1.21 -16.09 -5.01
C VAL A 135 -2.13 -16.10 -6.23
N TYR A 136 -1.94 -15.19 -7.18
CA TYR A 136 -2.74 -15.11 -8.41
C TYR A 136 -2.59 -16.37 -9.27
N ASP A 137 -1.38 -16.94 -9.35
CA ASP A 137 -1.10 -18.17 -10.10
C ASP A 137 -1.61 -19.45 -9.41
N GLY A 138 -2.26 -19.33 -8.24
CA GLY A 138 -2.76 -20.47 -7.47
C GLY A 138 -1.66 -21.25 -6.73
N LEU A 139 -0.45 -20.70 -6.64
CA LEU A 139 0.71 -21.30 -5.97
C LEU A 139 0.71 -21.05 -4.46
N TRP A 140 -0.48 -21.03 -3.85
CA TRP A 140 -0.64 -20.81 -2.42
C TRP A 140 0.16 -21.82 -1.61
N PHE A 141 0.12 -23.12 -1.91
CA PHE A 141 0.86 -24.13 -1.15
C PHE A 141 2.31 -24.34 -1.61
N SER A 142 2.91 -23.36 -2.29
CA SER A 142 4.30 -23.47 -2.75
C SER A 142 5.31 -23.15 -1.63
N PRO A 143 6.47 -23.84 -1.57
CA PRO A 143 7.52 -23.53 -0.60
C PRO A 143 8.06 -22.10 -0.72
N LEU A 144 8.03 -21.53 -1.93
CA LEU A 144 8.46 -20.15 -2.13
C LEU A 144 7.54 -19.17 -1.40
N ARG A 145 6.20 -19.33 -1.51
CA ARG A 145 5.25 -18.49 -0.78
C ARG A 145 5.46 -18.59 0.74
N GLU A 146 5.67 -19.80 1.27
CA GLU A 146 5.97 -20.02 2.70
C GLU A 146 7.25 -19.33 3.16
N ALA A 147 8.30 -19.36 2.34
CA ALA A 147 9.53 -18.63 2.63
C ALA A 147 9.32 -17.11 2.62
N LEU A 148 8.48 -16.60 1.72
CA LEU A 148 8.10 -15.18 1.69
C LEU A 148 7.26 -14.79 2.91
N ASP A 149 6.37 -15.66 3.41
CA ASP A 149 5.63 -15.43 4.67
C ASP A 149 6.57 -15.27 5.86
N ALA A 150 7.59 -16.12 5.96
CA ALA A 150 8.59 -16.01 7.02
C ALA A 150 9.37 -14.70 6.93
N PHE A 151 9.73 -14.25 5.71
CA PHE A 151 10.34 -12.95 5.49
C PHE A 151 9.42 -11.81 5.95
N VAL A 152 8.16 -11.79 5.49
CA VAL A 152 7.18 -10.74 5.84
C VAL A 152 6.94 -10.72 7.36
N SER A 153 6.77 -11.89 7.98
CA SER A 153 6.59 -12.00 9.44
C SER A 153 7.78 -11.46 10.22
N SER A 154 9.00 -11.62 9.70
CA SER A 154 10.22 -11.07 10.31
C SER A 154 10.25 -9.55 10.20
N VAL A 155 9.97 -9.01 9.00
CA VAL A 155 10.00 -7.57 8.73
C VAL A 155 8.89 -6.83 9.47
N CYS A 156 7.70 -7.42 9.58
CA CYS A 156 6.54 -6.76 10.19
C CYS A 156 6.58 -6.67 11.72
N ARG A 157 7.58 -7.24 12.42
CA ARG A 157 7.67 -7.23 13.89
C ARG A 157 7.59 -5.84 14.52
N THR A 158 8.12 -4.82 13.84
CA THR A 158 8.11 -3.42 14.30
C THR A 158 6.95 -2.61 13.75
N VAL A 159 6.11 -3.19 12.88
CA VAL A 159 4.97 -2.52 12.24
C VAL A 159 3.78 -2.52 13.20
N THR A 160 3.96 -1.82 14.32
CA THR A 160 2.97 -1.66 15.39
C THR A 160 2.70 -0.17 15.57
N GLY A 161 1.44 0.23 15.63
CA GLY A 161 1.07 1.64 15.72
C GLY A 161 -0.35 1.94 15.29
N ARG A 162 -0.67 3.23 15.19
CA ARG A 162 -1.97 3.76 14.79
C ARG A 162 -1.82 4.58 13.53
N VAL A 163 -2.71 4.38 12.55
CA VAL A 163 -2.80 5.19 11.34
C VAL A 163 -4.18 5.79 11.23
N ARG A 164 -4.27 7.12 11.17
CA ARG A 164 -5.51 7.84 10.91
C ARG A 164 -5.57 8.24 9.44
N LEU A 165 -6.67 7.88 8.79
CA LEU A 165 -6.94 8.17 7.39
C LEU A 165 -8.18 9.07 7.27
N LYS A 166 -8.21 9.89 6.22
CA LYS A 166 -9.36 10.64 5.76
C LYS A 166 -9.90 9.98 4.49
N LEU A 167 -11.17 9.58 4.50
CA LEU A 167 -11.86 8.97 3.35
C LEU A 167 -12.84 9.97 2.75
N TYR A 168 -12.76 10.17 1.44
CA TYR A 168 -13.59 11.13 0.75
C TYR A 168 -13.72 10.81 -0.74
N ARG A 169 -14.95 10.49 -1.20
CA ARG A 169 -15.31 10.31 -2.62
C ARG A 169 -14.24 9.59 -3.45
N GLY A 170 -14.00 8.32 -3.14
CA GLY A 170 -13.02 7.47 -3.81
C GLY A 170 -11.56 7.70 -3.41
N THR A 171 -11.27 8.70 -2.59
CA THR A 171 -9.91 9.06 -2.18
C THR A 171 -9.62 8.69 -0.73
N ILE A 172 -8.41 8.20 -0.49
CA ILE A 172 -7.82 8.00 0.84
C ILE A 172 -6.67 9.01 1.00
N ALA A 173 -6.63 9.73 2.12
CA ALA A 173 -5.50 10.60 2.47
C ALA A 173 -5.00 10.32 3.90
N PRO A 174 -3.68 10.32 4.14
CA PRO A 174 -3.13 10.14 5.49
C PRO A 174 -3.41 11.40 6.33
N ALA A 175 -3.85 11.18 7.56
CA ALA A 175 -4.23 12.24 8.50
C ALA A 175 -3.51 12.14 9.86
N GLY A 176 -2.57 11.20 10.00
CA GLY A 176 -1.72 11.03 11.17
C GLY A 176 -1.24 9.60 11.32
N ILE A 177 -0.02 9.42 11.81
CA ILE A 177 0.62 8.12 12.01
C ILE A 177 1.39 8.19 13.33
N TRP A 178 1.22 7.19 14.18
CA TRP A 178 1.90 7.10 15.48
C TRP A 178 2.39 5.68 15.68
N SER A 179 3.62 5.53 16.18
CA SER A 179 4.19 4.22 16.47
C SER A 179 5.21 4.31 17.61
N PRO A 180 5.26 3.33 18.53
CA PRO A 180 6.36 3.20 19.48
C PRO A 180 7.69 2.79 18.81
N HIS A 181 7.65 2.37 17.54
CA HIS A 181 8.82 1.98 16.74
C HIS A 181 9.09 2.95 15.60
N SER A 182 8.69 4.22 15.76
CA SER A 182 8.96 5.23 14.75
C SER A 182 10.46 5.42 14.54
N LEU A 183 10.90 5.34 13.28
CA LEU A 183 12.24 5.71 12.85
C LEU A 183 12.34 7.20 12.51
N TYR A 184 11.23 7.94 12.61
CA TYR A 184 11.22 9.39 12.43
C TYR A 184 11.60 10.07 13.74
N ILE A 185 12.79 10.69 13.73
CA ILE A 185 13.29 11.49 14.84
C ILE A 185 13.19 12.95 14.41
N LYS A 186 12.26 13.70 15.02
CA LYS A 186 11.99 15.12 14.69
C LYS A 186 13.27 15.94 14.65
N ASP A 187 14.13 15.79 15.64
CA ASP A 187 15.35 16.57 15.77
C ASP A 187 16.40 16.24 14.70
N LEU A 188 16.36 15.06 14.07
CA LEU A 188 17.20 14.77 12.89
C LEU A 188 16.61 15.34 11.59
N ALA A 189 15.30 15.55 11.55
CA ALA A 189 14.57 15.97 10.35
C ALA A 189 14.18 17.46 10.33
N THR A 190 14.37 18.17 11.44
CA THR A 190 14.00 19.57 11.57
C THR A 190 14.89 20.48 10.71
N PHE A 191 14.32 21.56 10.19
CA PHE A 191 15.07 22.64 9.56
C PHE A 191 15.61 23.66 10.59
N GLU A 192 15.22 23.51 11.85
CA GLU A 192 15.79 24.26 12.96
C GLU A 192 17.20 23.75 13.28
N ARG A 193 17.95 24.52 14.08
CA ARG A 193 19.31 24.11 14.45
C ARG A 193 19.25 22.85 15.30
N SER A 194 19.76 21.74 14.75
CA SER A 194 19.92 20.47 15.45
C SER A 194 21.39 20.15 15.63
N GLU A 195 21.72 19.54 16.77
CA GLU A 195 23.07 19.04 17.05
C GLU A 195 23.24 17.58 16.60
N MET A 196 22.17 16.90 16.19
CA MET A 196 22.22 15.48 15.81
C MET A 196 22.59 15.22 14.34
N PHE A 197 22.62 16.27 13.49
CA PHE A 197 23.02 16.15 12.09
C PHE A 197 24.07 17.21 11.72
N ASP A 198 25.33 16.78 11.49
CA ASP A 198 26.37 17.69 10.98
C ASP A 198 26.30 17.76 9.44
N HIS A 199 25.86 18.91 8.94
CA HIS A 199 25.78 19.18 7.49
C HIS A 199 27.14 19.08 6.76
N LYS A 200 28.28 19.15 7.47
CA LYS A 200 29.60 18.98 6.84
C LYS A 200 29.79 17.57 6.29
N ASP A 201 29.26 16.55 6.95
CA ASP A 201 29.39 15.15 6.54
C ASP A 201 28.74 14.88 5.17
N ALA A 202 27.70 15.63 4.83
CA ALA A 202 27.00 15.51 3.55
C ALA A 202 27.94 15.74 2.35
N THR A 203 28.91 16.65 2.47
CA THR A 203 29.85 16.93 1.37
C THR A 203 30.75 15.75 1.09
N GLY A 204 31.31 15.13 2.14
CA GLY A 204 32.14 13.92 2.01
C GLY A 204 31.33 12.75 1.44
N PHE A 205 30.11 12.55 1.95
CA PHE A 205 29.19 11.54 1.44
C PHE A 205 28.91 11.71 -0.04
N ILE A 206 28.50 12.90 -0.51
CA ILE A 206 28.18 13.17 -1.92
C ILE A 206 29.38 12.87 -2.82
N ASN A 207 30.57 13.28 -2.42
CA ASN A 207 31.79 13.06 -3.20
C ASN A 207 32.11 11.57 -3.37
N LEU A 208 32.03 10.78 -2.29
CA LEU A 208 32.32 9.35 -2.33
C LEU A 208 31.21 8.55 -3.02
N PHE A 209 29.94 8.87 -2.71
CA PHE A 209 28.78 8.20 -3.30
C PHE A 209 28.69 8.43 -4.81
N GLY A 210 29.00 9.64 -5.28
CA GLY A 210 29.00 10.00 -6.70
C GLY A 210 30.26 9.57 -7.47
N LEU A 211 31.32 9.12 -6.78
CA LEU A 211 32.61 8.84 -7.40
C LEU A 211 32.53 7.80 -8.55
N PRO A 212 31.82 6.67 -8.41
CA PRO A 212 31.72 5.69 -9.51
C PRO A 212 31.08 6.27 -10.77
N LEU A 213 30.04 7.11 -10.62
CA LEU A 213 29.37 7.77 -11.75
C LEU A 213 30.29 8.79 -12.42
N LYS A 214 31.07 9.54 -11.63
CA LYS A 214 32.06 10.49 -12.12
C LYS A 214 33.15 9.79 -12.94
N VAL A 215 33.64 8.63 -12.48
CA VAL A 215 34.65 7.85 -13.21
C VAL A 215 34.10 7.38 -14.56
N ARG A 216 32.88 6.80 -14.58
CA ARG A 216 32.23 6.39 -15.83
C ARG A 216 32.16 7.54 -16.84
N ALA A 217 31.70 8.71 -16.41
CA ALA A 217 31.58 9.89 -17.28
C ALA A 217 32.96 10.37 -17.81
N LEU A 218 34.02 10.27 -17.01
CA LEU A 218 35.37 10.61 -17.45
C LEU A 218 35.86 9.67 -18.55
N VAL A 219 35.67 8.36 -18.38
CA VAL A 219 36.04 7.33 -19.38
C VAL A 219 35.30 7.56 -20.69
N GLU A 220 33.98 7.79 -20.63
CA GLU A 220 33.15 8.07 -21.81
C GLU A 220 33.58 9.35 -22.56
N ARG A 221 34.08 10.37 -21.85
CA ARG A 221 34.62 11.60 -22.48
C ARG A 221 35.97 11.37 -23.15
N THR A 222 36.83 10.53 -22.56
CA THR A 222 38.15 10.22 -23.12
C THR A 222 38.08 9.28 -24.33
N GLY A 223 37.08 8.38 -24.38
CA GLY A 223 36.88 7.45 -25.50
C GLY A 223 36.13 8.04 -26.71
N LYS A 224 35.72 9.31 -26.66
CA LYS A 224 35.11 10.06 -27.78
C LYS A 224 36.09 10.99 -28.52
N LYS A 225 37.39 10.89 -28.23
CA LYS A 225 38.48 11.50 -29.01
C LYS A 225 39.10 10.46 -29.93
#